data_AF-A0A6M0CMB7-F1
#
_entry.id   AF-A0A6M0CMB7-F1
#
_cell.length_a   1.000
_cell.length_b   1.000
_cell.length_c   1.000
_cell.angle_alpha   90.00
_cell.angle_beta   90.00
_cell.angle_gamma   90.00
#
_symmetry.space_group_name_H-M   'P 1'
#
loop_
_entity.id
_entity.type
_entity.pdbx_description
1 polymer ?
#
loop_
_entity_poly.entity_id
_entity_poly.type
_entity_poly.pdbx_seq_one_letter_code
_entity_poly.pdbx_strand_id
1 'polypeptide(L)'
;METDLSQLLFSVELGSAPEHILDFFRKFSRWWNTLVSQAAALLGESLAVESVELPSEIQEFQENVQKELSHISDRNLYRQKVELLLAEALRCLEATQQPGYGVGHDLFGVMWLDATRL
;
A
#
# COMPACT_ATOMS: atom_id res chain seq x y z
N MET A 1 14.95 6.87 12.35
CA MET A 1 14.31 5.54 12.40
C MET A 1 14.02 5.17 10.96
N GLU A 2 14.51 4.04 10.50
CA GLU A 2 14.11 3.50 9.19
C GLU A 2 12.72 2.86 9.34
N THR A 3 11.83 3.11 8.38
CA THR A 3 10.53 2.43 8.35
C THR A 3 10.76 0.96 8.01
N ASP A 4 10.33 0.06 8.88
CA ASP A 4 10.24 -1.37 8.58
C ASP A 4 9.02 -1.58 7.67
N LEU A 5 9.26 -1.85 6.37
CA LEU A 5 8.21 -2.01 5.38
C LEU A 5 7.29 -3.20 5.69
N SER A 6 7.74 -4.18 6.46
CA SER A 6 6.88 -5.30 6.88
C SER A 6 5.71 -4.83 7.76
N GLN A 7 5.89 -3.73 8.50
CA GLN A 7 4.84 -3.13 9.33
C GLN A 7 3.76 -2.42 8.50
N LEU A 8 4.02 -2.18 7.21
CA LEU A 8 3.03 -1.60 6.31
C LEU A 8 2.14 -2.68 5.69
N LEU A 9 2.42 -3.97 5.89
CA LEU A 9 1.58 -5.03 5.36
C LEU A 9 0.20 -4.97 6.00
N PHE A 10 -0.82 -4.90 5.14
CA PHE A 10 -2.20 -4.81 5.56
C PHE A 10 -2.80 -6.23 5.60
N SER A 11 -3.17 -6.67 6.80
CA SER A 11 -3.88 -7.93 7.03
C SER A 11 -5.32 -7.58 7.41
N VAL A 12 -6.29 -8.09 6.67
CA VAL A 12 -7.70 -7.82 6.96
C VAL A 12 -8.26 -8.90 7.87
N GLU A 13 -8.53 -8.57 9.13
CA GLU A 13 -9.39 -9.38 10.00
C GLU A 13 -10.85 -9.10 9.61
N LEU A 14 -11.38 -9.95 8.75
CA LEU A 14 -12.71 -9.74 8.16
C LEU A 14 -13.79 -10.09 9.19
N GLY A 15 -14.27 -9.09 9.91
CA GLY A 15 -15.46 -9.17 10.74
C GLY A 15 -16.78 -9.21 9.94
N SER A 16 -17.91 -9.03 10.64
CA SER A 16 -19.26 -9.07 10.06
C SER A 16 -19.64 -7.78 9.30
N ALA A 17 -18.86 -7.36 8.30
CA ALA A 17 -19.22 -6.25 7.43
C ALA A 17 -20.00 -6.75 6.18
N PRO A 18 -20.75 -5.88 5.48
CA PRO A 18 -21.35 -6.21 4.19
C PRO A 18 -20.32 -6.76 3.19
N GLU A 19 -20.72 -7.76 2.42
CA GLU A 19 -19.81 -8.51 1.50
C GLU A 19 -19.05 -7.60 0.53
N HIS A 20 -19.72 -6.58 -0.03
CA HIS A 20 -19.09 -5.63 -0.95
C HIS A 20 -17.96 -4.80 -0.29
N ILE A 21 -18.07 -4.53 1.03
CA ILE A 21 -17.02 -3.83 1.80
C ILE A 21 -15.85 -4.78 2.06
N LEU A 22 -16.14 -6.02 2.44
CA LEU A 22 -15.12 -7.06 2.66
C LEU A 22 -14.34 -7.33 1.37
N ASP A 23 -15.02 -7.40 0.23
CA ASP A 23 -14.39 -7.62 -1.06
C ASP A 23 -13.52 -6.45 -1.50
N PHE A 24 -13.92 -5.21 -1.18
CA PHE A 24 -13.06 -4.04 -1.37
C PHE A 24 -11.76 -4.18 -0.56
N PHE A 25 -11.85 -4.42 0.76
CA PHE A 25 -10.65 -4.53 1.60
C PHE A 25 -9.75 -5.70 1.21
N ARG A 26 -10.32 -6.84 0.79
CA ARG A 26 -9.56 -7.97 0.24
C ARG A 26 -8.76 -7.56 -1.00
N LYS A 27 -9.39 -6.91 -1.98
CA LYS A 27 -8.71 -6.47 -3.20
C LYS A 27 -7.65 -5.42 -2.88
N PHE A 28 -8.01 -4.42 -2.08
CA PHE A 28 -7.11 -3.37 -1.65
C PHE A 28 -5.89 -3.94 -0.91
N SER A 29 -6.08 -4.84 0.05
CA SER A 29 -4.98 -5.47 0.80
C SER A 29 -3.97 -6.18 -0.10
N ARG A 30 -4.46 -6.87 -1.14
CA ARG A 30 -3.60 -7.58 -2.10
C ARG A 30 -2.80 -6.61 -2.96
N TRP A 31 -3.43 -5.56 -3.49
CA TRP A 31 -2.73 -4.52 -4.25
C TRP A 31 -1.69 -3.79 -3.40
N TRP A 32 -2.08 -3.38 -2.19
CA TRP A 32 -1.19 -2.69 -1.27
C TRP A 32 0.00 -3.55 -0.85
N ASN A 33 -0.23 -4.81 -0.46
CA ASN A 33 0.85 -5.71 -0.07
C ASN A 33 1.78 -6.02 -1.26
N THR A 34 1.24 -6.08 -2.48
CA THR A 34 2.06 -6.20 -3.70
C THR A 34 2.98 -4.98 -3.87
N LEU A 35 2.47 -3.76 -3.71
CA LEU A 35 3.27 -2.52 -3.77
C LEU A 35 4.36 -2.49 -2.69
N VAL A 36 4.00 -2.81 -1.44
CA VAL A 36 4.94 -2.85 -0.32
C VAL A 36 6.05 -3.87 -0.57
N SER A 37 5.73 -5.03 -1.15
CA SER A 37 6.72 -6.03 -1.52
C SER A 37 7.65 -5.59 -2.65
N GLN A 38 7.11 -4.93 -3.69
CA GLN A 38 7.92 -4.34 -4.75
C GLN A 38 8.87 -3.26 -4.20
N ALA A 39 8.38 -2.41 -3.30
CA ALA A 39 9.20 -1.41 -2.61
C ALA A 39 10.29 -2.03 -1.73
N ALA A 40 9.96 -3.09 -0.98
CA ALA A 40 10.94 -3.86 -0.21
C ALA A 40 12.02 -4.45 -1.11
N ALA A 41 11.64 -5.05 -2.24
CA ALA A 41 12.58 -5.61 -3.21
C ALA A 41 13.55 -4.56 -3.76
N LEU A 42 13.07 -3.32 -4.01
CA LEU A 42 13.91 -2.21 -4.44
C LEU A 42 14.94 -1.79 -3.36
N LEU A 43 14.62 -1.98 -2.08
CA LEU A 43 15.54 -1.73 -0.96
C LEU A 43 16.45 -2.92 -0.62
N GLY A 44 16.32 -4.04 -1.35
CA GLY A 44 17.03 -5.29 -1.11
C GLY A 44 16.43 -6.13 0.03
N GLU A 45 15.21 -5.83 0.44
CA GLU A 45 14.42 -6.57 1.43
C GLU A 45 13.49 -7.58 0.72
N SER A 46 13.07 -8.63 1.40
CA SER A 46 12.16 -9.63 0.86
C SER A 46 10.99 -9.84 1.80
N LEU A 47 9.76 -9.67 1.27
CA LEU A 47 8.52 -9.89 2.00
C LEU A 47 7.76 -11.05 1.36
N ALA A 48 7.35 -12.02 2.18
CA ALA A 48 6.62 -13.20 1.73
C ALA A 48 5.13 -12.87 1.58
N VAL A 49 4.77 -12.22 0.47
CA VAL A 49 3.39 -11.89 0.14
C VAL A 49 3.03 -12.36 -1.27
N GLU A 50 1.75 -12.68 -1.46
CA GLU A 50 1.21 -13.03 -2.78
C GLU A 50 1.19 -11.77 -3.66
N SER A 51 1.91 -11.81 -4.79
CA SER A 51 1.87 -10.75 -5.79
C SER A 51 0.64 -10.92 -6.67
N VAL A 52 -0.16 -9.87 -6.80
CA VAL A 52 -1.31 -9.84 -7.72
C VAL A 52 -1.08 -8.83 -8.83
N GLU A 53 -1.90 -8.90 -9.88
CA GLU A 53 -1.94 -7.86 -10.90
C GLU A 53 -2.44 -6.55 -10.28
N LEU A 54 -1.64 -5.49 -10.46
CA LEU A 54 -1.98 -4.15 -10.03
C LEU A 54 -2.95 -3.51 -11.02
N PRO A 55 -3.89 -2.67 -10.56
CA PRO A 55 -4.76 -1.92 -11.45
C PRO A 55 -3.94 -0.94 -12.30
N SER A 56 -4.45 -0.62 -13.50
CA SER A 56 -3.75 0.15 -14.53
C SER A 56 -3.17 1.48 -14.06
N GLU A 57 -3.81 2.12 -13.10
CA GLU A 57 -3.47 3.43 -12.55
C GLU A 57 -2.16 3.42 -11.75
N ILE A 58 -1.77 2.25 -11.24
CA ILE A 58 -0.53 2.05 -10.48
C ILE A 58 0.34 0.92 -11.06
N GLN A 59 0.00 0.41 -12.24
CA GLN A 59 0.75 -0.67 -12.89
C GLN A 59 2.17 -0.23 -13.24
N GLU A 60 2.35 1.04 -13.61
CA GLU A 60 3.65 1.64 -13.93
C GLU A 60 4.46 2.04 -12.68
N PHE A 61 3.97 1.75 -11.46
CA PHE A 61 4.63 2.14 -10.21
C PHE A 61 6.10 1.69 -10.18
N GLN A 62 6.38 0.41 -10.42
CA GLN A 62 7.73 -0.13 -10.35
C GLN A 62 8.70 0.53 -11.35
N GLU A 63 8.23 0.77 -12.58
CA GLU A 63 9.04 1.41 -13.63
C GLU A 63 9.33 2.88 -13.30
N ASN A 64 8.31 3.61 -12.84
CA ASN A 64 8.45 5.00 -12.40
C ASN A 64 9.41 5.12 -11.22
N VAL A 65 9.30 4.21 -10.25
CA VAL A 65 10.17 4.16 -9.09
C VAL A 65 11.62 3.87 -9.53
N GLN A 66 11.85 2.86 -10.38
CA GLN A 66 13.21 2.57 -10.86
C GLN A 66 13.84 3.73 -11.63
N LYS A 67 13.06 4.42 -12.46
CA LYS A 67 13.52 5.60 -13.21
C LYS A 67 13.95 6.72 -12.27
N GLU A 68 13.11 7.06 -11.28
CA GLU A 68 13.40 8.10 -10.29
C GLU A 68 14.59 7.74 -9.40
N LEU A 69 14.75 6.46 -9.06
CA LEU A 69 15.83 5.97 -8.21
C LEU A 69 17.17 5.85 -8.94
N SER A 70 17.19 5.75 -10.27
CA SER A 70 18.42 5.63 -11.08
C SER A 70 19.39 6.81 -10.91
N HIS A 71 18.90 7.95 -10.41
CA HIS A 71 19.67 9.16 -10.18
C HIS A 71 20.13 9.33 -8.72
N ILE A 72 19.81 8.40 -7.82
CA ILE A 72 20.08 8.51 -6.39
C ILE A 72 21.17 7.50 -6.00
N SER A 73 22.31 8.00 -5.53
CA SER A 73 23.42 7.15 -5.04
C SER A 73 23.43 6.97 -3.52
N ASP A 74 22.76 7.88 -2.79
CA ASP A 74 22.67 7.83 -1.33
C ASP A 74 21.53 6.91 -0.89
N ARG A 75 21.86 5.88 -0.10
CA ARG A 75 20.90 4.86 0.35
C ARG A 75 19.79 5.40 1.26
N ASN A 76 20.05 6.44 2.05
CA ASN A 76 19.04 7.06 2.90
C ASN A 76 18.04 7.85 2.06
N LEU A 77 18.54 8.61 1.07
CA LEU A 77 17.67 9.30 0.11
C LEU A 77 16.90 8.30 -0.76
N TYR A 78 17.51 7.16 -1.08
CA TYR A 78 16.88 6.07 -1.81
C TYR A 78 15.66 5.52 -1.04
N ARG A 79 15.82 5.21 0.26
CA ARG A 79 14.70 4.76 1.11
C ARG A 79 13.60 5.81 1.21
N GLN A 80 13.93 7.07 1.49
CA GLN A 80 12.95 8.14 1.60
C GLN A 80 12.14 8.34 0.30
N LYS A 81 12.80 8.18 -0.86
CA LYS A 81 12.12 8.28 -2.16
C LYS A 81 11.17 7.10 -2.39
N VAL A 82 11.56 5.88 -2.02
CA VAL A 82 10.68 4.70 -2.08
C VAL A 82 9.45 4.89 -1.19
N GLU A 83 9.63 5.37 0.04
CA GLU A 83 8.52 5.66 0.96
C GLU A 83 7.56 6.73 0.42
N LEU A 84 8.10 7.80 -0.18
CA LEU A 84 7.29 8.86 -0.80
C LEU A 84 6.44 8.31 -1.95
N LEU A 85 7.04 7.51 -2.82
CA LEU A 85 6.35 6.94 -3.97
C LEU A 85 5.27 5.94 -3.53
N LEU A 86 5.52 5.15 -2.48
CA LEU A 86 4.49 4.30 -1.86
C LEU A 86 3.29 5.11 -1.37
N ALA A 87 3.52 6.26 -0.73
CA ALA A 87 2.45 7.14 -0.27
C ALA A 87 1.66 7.75 -1.45
N GLU A 88 2.32 8.05 -2.56
CA GLU A 88 1.66 8.51 -3.79
C GLU A 88 0.81 7.40 -4.44
N ALA A 89 1.30 6.17 -4.48
CA ALA A 89 0.56 5.02 -4.98
C ALA A 89 -0.68 4.73 -4.11
N LEU A 90 -0.55 4.83 -2.78
CA LEU A 90 -1.66 4.73 -1.85
C LEU A 90 -2.76 5.77 -2.16
N ARG A 91 -2.37 7.04 -2.29
CA ARG A 91 -3.29 8.11 -2.66
C ARG A 91 -3.99 7.87 -4.01
N CYS A 92 -3.27 7.30 -4.97
CA CYS A 92 -3.84 6.97 -6.28
C CYS A 92 -4.89 5.86 -6.17
N LEU A 93 -4.58 4.79 -5.43
CA LEU A 93 -5.52 3.70 -5.15
C LEU A 93 -6.78 4.21 -4.46
N GLU A 94 -6.61 5.04 -3.44
CA GLU A 94 -7.71 5.68 -2.70
C GLU A 94 -8.60 6.53 -3.62
N ALA A 95 -8.02 7.37 -4.47
CA ALA A 95 -8.77 8.26 -5.35
C ALA A 95 -9.55 7.52 -6.45
N THR A 96 -9.00 6.42 -6.96
CA THR A 96 -9.52 5.71 -8.15
C THR A 96 -10.49 4.60 -7.79
N GLN A 97 -10.24 3.88 -6.69
CA GLN A 97 -11.04 2.72 -6.29
C GLN A 97 -12.21 3.09 -5.34
N GLN A 98 -12.30 4.36 -4.92
CA GLN A 98 -13.37 4.85 -4.05
C GLN A 98 -13.98 6.20 -4.50
N PRO A 99 -14.59 6.31 -5.70
CA PRO A 99 -15.38 7.48 -6.04
C PRO A 99 -16.64 7.53 -5.15
N GLY A 100 -16.60 8.32 -4.08
CA GLY A 100 -17.76 8.61 -3.21
C GLY A 100 -17.66 8.18 -1.74
N TYR A 101 -16.56 7.54 -1.30
CA TYR A 101 -16.35 7.11 0.10
C TYR A 101 -15.50 8.08 0.95
N GLY A 102 -15.33 9.33 0.53
CA GLY A 102 -14.80 10.41 1.39
C GLY A 102 -13.55 10.05 2.19
N VAL A 103 -12.40 9.91 1.52
CA VAL A 103 -11.19 9.22 2.01
C VAL A 103 -10.39 9.96 3.11
N GLY A 104 -11.01 10.87 3.86
CA GLY A 104 -10.42 11.39 5.10
C GLY A 104 -10.79 10.57 6.34
N HIS A 105 -11.89 9.81 6.29
CA HIS A 105 -12.52 9.26 7.49
C HIS A 105 -12.71 7.73 7.47
N ASP A 106 -12.94 7.09 6.32
CA ASP A 106 -13.45 5.71 6.33
C ASP A 106 -12.37 4.61 6.32
N LEU A 107 -11.18 4.84 5.77
CA LEU A 107 -10.05 3.91 5.91
C LEU A 107 -9.49 3.91 7.34
N PHE A 108 -9.47 5.07 8.02
CA PHE A 108 -9.19 5.17 9.44
C PHE A 108 -10.38 4.71 10.32
N GLY A 109 -11.62 4.91 9.88
CA GLY A 109 -12.83 4.54 10.61
C GLY A 109 -13.03 3.04 10.74
N VAL A 110 -12.69 2.26 9.71
CA VAL A 110 -12.72 0.80 9.78
C VAL A 110 -11.58 0.24 10.64
N MET A 111 -10.39 0.86 10.63
CA MET A 111 -9.31 0.51 11.56
C MET A 111 -9.64 0.85 13.03
N TRP A 112 -10.41 1.92 13.28
CA TRP A 112 -10.76 2.34 14.65
C TRP A 112 -11.89 1.48 15.28
N LEU A 113 -12.77 0.90 14.46
CA LEU A 113 -13.84 0.02 14.94
C LEU A 113 -13.34 -1.33 15.44
N ASP A 114 -12.14 -1.77 15.04
CA ASP A 114 -11.50 -2.98 15.57
C ASP A 114 -10.66 -2.68 16.83
N ALA A 115 -10.01 -1.52 16.90
CA ALA A 115 -9.21 -1.11 18.06
C ALA A 115 -10.04 -0.80 19.33
N THR A 116 -11.37 -0.69 19.21
CA THR A 116 -12.29 -0.42 20.34
C THR A 116 -13.01 -1.67 20.86
N ARG A 117 -12.66 -2.86 20.36
CA ARG A 117 -13.18 -4.15 20.86
C ARG A 117 -12.22 -4.91 21.79
N LEU A 118 -11.21 -4.23 22.34
CA LEU A 118 -10.35 -4.74 23.42
C LEU A 118 -10.91 -4.37 24.80
#